data_AF-A0A2S9G9S1-F1
#
_entry.id   AF-A0A2S9G9S1-F1
#
_cell.length_a   1.000
_cell.length_b   1.000
_cell.length_c   1.000
_cell.angle_alpha   90.00
_cell.angle_beta   90.00
_cell.angle_gamma   90.00
#
_symmetry.space_group_name_H-M   'P 1'
#
loop_
_entity.id
_entity.type
_entity.pdbx_description
1 polymer ?
#
loop_
_entity_poly.entity_id
_entity_poly.type
_entity_poly.pdbx_seq_one_letter_code
_entity_poly.pdbx_strand_id
1 'polypeptide(L)'
;LKLIPGPDWGCGATVVGTAGLREYITTGRGQLTVRGTVSVDGKNVIVTELPPGVASNTVQERIRALVESGEMSGVADMSDLTDRR
;
A
#
# COMPACT_ATOMS: atom_id res chain seq x y z
N LEU A 1 -2.09 4.35 -24.29
CA LEU A 1 -1.52 3.64 -23.12
C LEU A 1 -0.46 2.59 -23.45
N LYS A 2 -0.08 2.37 -24.72
CA LYS A 2 0.93 1.35 -25.07
C LYS A 2 2.39 1.75 -24.80
N LEU A 3 2.68 3.05 -24.69
CA LEU A 3 4.05 3.56 -24.56
C LEU A 3 4.41 3.95 -23.13
N ILE A 4 3.47 4.56 -22.40
CA ILE A 4 3.62 4.91 -20.99
C ILE A 4 2.48 4.21 -20.24
N PRO A 5 2.78 3.06 -19.59
CA PRO A 5 1.77 2.27 -18.91
C PRO A 5 1.31 2.92 -17.60
N GLY A 6 2.13 3.75 -16.97
CA GLY A 6 1.75 4.49 -15.78
C GLY A 6 2.94 5.12 -15.05
N PRO A 7 2.68 5.72 -13.87
CA PRO A 7 3.73 6.28 -13.02
C PRO A 7 4.62 5.16 -12.46
N ASP A 8 5.85 5.55 -12.11
CA ASP A 8 6.82 4.69 -11.46
C ASP A 8 7.26 5.35 -10.15
N TRP A 9 7.20 4.58 -9.06
CA TRP A 9 7.68 4.99 -7.75
C TRP A 9 8.80 4.04 -7.36
N GLY A 10 10.01 4.57 -7.09
CA GLY A 10 11.17 3.75 -6.71
C GLY A 10 11.01 2.96 -5.41
N CYS A 11 9.87 3.08 -4.72
CA CYS A 11 9.48 2.31 -3.53
C CYS A 11 8.56 1.10 -3.85
N GLY A 12 8.25 0.86 -5.13
CA GLY A 12 7.29 -0.16 -5.55
C GLY A 12 5.84 0.32 -5.46
N ALA A 13 4.94 -0.58 -5.06
CA ALA A 13 3.48 -0.40 -5.01
C ALA A 13 2.78 -0.44 -6.39
N THR A 14 1.46 -0.67 -6.34
CA THR A 14 0.63 -0.90 -7.53
C THR A 14 -0.51 0.10 -7.60
N VAL A 15 -0.73 0.69 -8.79
CA VAL A 15 -1.96 1.44 -9.07
C VAL A 15 -3.13 0.48 -9.13
N VAL A 16 -4.16 0.76 -8.34
CA VAL A 16 -5.41 -0.01 -8.33
C VAL A 16 -6.37 0.57 -9.36
N GLY A 17 -6.63 -0.22 -10.41
CA GLY A 17 -7.53 0.15 -11.50
C GLY A 17 -6.88 1.07 -12.54
N THR A 18 -7.51 1.17 -13.70
CA THR A 18 -6.94 1.88 -14.87
C THR A 18 -7.70 3.15 -15.25
N ALA A 19 -8.86 3.42 -14.63
CA ALA A 19 -9.73 4.54 -14.99
C ALA A 19 -9.06 5.89 -14.68
N GLY A 20 -8.66 6.11 -13.43
CA GLY A 20 -7.99 7.34 -13.02
C GLY A 20 -6.64 7.54 -13.71
N LEU A 21 -5.95 6.45 -14.02
CA LEU A 21 -4.72 6.48 -14.80
C LEU A 21 -4.96 6.97 -16.24
N ARG A 22 -6.01 6.46 -16.89
CA ARG A 22 -6.38 6.90 -18.24
C ARG A 22 -6.76 8.38 -18.23
N GLU A 23 -7.57 8.80 -17.27
CA GLU A 23 -7.97 10.20 -17.12
C GLU A 23 -6.74 11.10 -16.97
N TYR A 24 -5.85 10.78 -16.01
CA TYR A 24 -4.61 11.50 -15.77
C TYR A 24 -3.76 11.65 -17.03
N ILE A 25 -3.57 10.57 -17.78
CA ILE A 25 -2.77 10.60 -19.01
C ILE A 25 -3.44 11.43 -20.12
N THR A 26 -4.77 11.43 -20.21
CA THR A 26 -5.50 12.15 -21.27
C THR A 26 -5.73 13.63 -20.98
N THR A 27 -5.93 14.00 -19.72
CA THR A 27 -6.34 15.36 -19.32
C THR A 27 -5.26 16.10 -18.53
N GLY A 28 -4.22 15.39 -18.08
CA GLY A 28 -3.22 15.89 -17.13
C GLY A 28 -3.73 15.95 -15.68
N ARG A 29 -4.98 15.55 -15.42
CA ARG A 29 -5.61 15.54 -14.09
C ARG A 29 -6.27 14.19 -13.84
N GLY A 30 -6.14 13.66 -12.63
CA GLY A 30 -6.77 12.41 -12.26
C GLY A 30 -6.37 12.00 -10.85
N GLN A 31 -7.11 11.06 -10.29
CA GLN A 31 -6.81 10.46 -8.99
C GLN A 31 -6.39 9.02 -9.19
N LEU A 32 -5.30 8.63 -8.51
CA LEU A 32 -4.78 7.28 -8.53
C LEU A 32 -4.89 6.68 -7.14
N THR A 33 -5.57 5.54 -7.03
CA THR A 33 -5.50 4.72 -5.83
C THR A 33 -4.24 3.86 -5.92
N VAL A 34 -3.39 3.91 -4.91
CA VAL A 34 -2.13 3.15 -4.86
C VAL A 34 -2.16 2.20 -3.67
N ARG A 35 -1.69 0.97 -3.87
CA ARG A 35 -1.72 -0.09 -2.86
C ARG A 35 -0.32 -0.71 -2.70
N GLY A 36 0.09 -0.89 -1.45
CA GLY A 36 1.31 -1.63 -1.11
C GLY A 36 1.22 -3.11 -1.47
N THR A 37 2.36 -3.78 -1.46
CA THR A 37 2.45 -5.20 -1.79
C THR A 37 2.43 -6.03 -0.50
N VAL A 38 1.66 -7.11 -0.53
CA VAL A 38 1.43 -7.98 0.63
C VAL A 38 1.51 -9.43 0.19
N SER A 39 2.16 -10.27 0.99
CA SER A 39 2.14 -11.73 0.86
C SER A 39 1.50 -12.36 2.09
N VAL A 40 0.96 -13.57 1.92
CA VAL A 40 0.35 -14.35 3.00
C VAL A 40 1.16 -15.61 3.19
N ASP A 41 1.65 -15.82 4.41
CA ASP A 41 2.40 -17.01 4.81
C ASP A 41 1.71 -17.68 6.01
N GLY A 42 0.98 -18.78 5.73
CA GLY A 42 0.13 -19.44 6.72
C GLY A 42 -0.95 -18.50 7.27
N LYS A 43 -0.77 -18.05 8.53
CA LYS A 43 -1.67 -17.10 9.21
C LYS A 43 -1.11 -15.67 9.25
N ASN A 44 0.09 -15.46 8.72
CA ASN A 44 0.78 -14.18 8.76
C ASN A 44 0.54 -13.40 7.47
N VAL A 45 0.34 -12.10 7.62
CA VAL A 45 0.24 -11.14 6.52
C VAL A 45 1.52 -10.31 6.53
N ILE A 46 2.35 -10.47 5.50
CA ILE A 46 3.67 -9.82 5.41
C ILE A 46 3.56 -8.68 4.41
N VAL A 47 3.75 -7.45 4.88
CA VAL A 47 3.78 -6.26 4.03
C VAL A 47 5.21 -6.06 3.54
N THR A 48 5.43 -6.11 2.23
CA THR A 48 6.76 -6.01 1.62
C THR A 48 7.03 -4.63 1.01
N GLU A 49 5.98 -3.93 0.58
CA GLU A 49 6.09 -2.61 -0.03
C GLU A 49 4.95 -1.70 0.44
N LEU A 50 5.23 -0.41 0.57
CA LEU A 50 4.26 0.61 0.96
C LEU A 50 4.01 1.62 -0.17
N PRO A 51 2.82 2.24 -0.23
CA PRO A 51 2.57 3.32 -1.17
C PRO A 51 3.56 4.50 -0.98
N PRO A 52 3.82 5.28 -2.04
CA PRO A 52 4.73 6.42 -1.98
C PRO A 52 4.29 7.43 -0.92
N GLY A 53 5.25 7.88 -0.09
CA GLY A 53 5.02 8.85 0.97
C GLY A 53 4.38 8.28 2.25
N VAL A 54 4.16 6.96 2.33
CA VAL A 54 3.64 6.30 3.53
C VAL A 54 4.79 5.73 4.35
N ALA A 55 4.89 6.16 5.61
CA ALA A 55 5.86 5.61 6.56
C ALA A 55 5.33 4.35 7.24
N SER A 56 6.21 3.36 7.51
CA SER A 56 5.83 2.07 8.08
C SER A 56 5.23 2.20 9.49
N ASN A 57 5.77 3.10 10.32
CA ASN A 57 5.26 3.38 11.65
C ASN A 57 3.81 3.90 11.64
N THR A 58 3.45 4.75 10.68
CA THR A 58 2.08 5.27 10.55
C THR A 58 1.07 4.14 10.24
N VAL A 59 1.47 3.18 9.41
CA VAL A 59 0.64 2.00 9.11
C VAL A 59 0.46 1.14 10.36
N GLN A 60 1.55 0.86 11.08
CA GLN A 60 1.52 0.08 12.32
C GLN A 60 0.63 0.75 13.39
N GLU A 61 0.78 2.05 13.60
CA GLU A 61 -0.04 2.83 14.53
C GLU A 61 -1.53 2.75 14.17
N ARG A 62 -1.86 2.87 12.88
CA ARG A 62 -3.25 2.79 12.43
C ARG A 62 -3.84 1.39 12.61
N ILE A 63 -3.08 0.33 12.32
CA ILE A 63 -3.51 -1.05 12.56
C ILE A 63 -3.75 -1.27 14.05
N ARG A 64 -2.81 -0.84 14.91
CA ARG A 64 -2.96 -0.95 16.37
C ARG A 64 -4.23 -0.27 16.87
N ALA A 65 -4.49 0.97 16.41
CA ALA A 65 -5.70 1.70 16.78
C ALA A 65 -6.99 0.98 16.38
N LEU A 66 -7.03 0.35 15.20
CA LEU A 66 -8.20 -0.40 14.72
C LEU A 66 -8.41 -1.71 15.49
N VAL A 67 -7.34 -2.35 15.94
CA VAL A 67 -7.42 -3.55 16.79
C VAL A 67 -7.90 -3.18 18.19
N GLU A 68 -7.37 -2.10 18.77
CA GLU A 68 -7.79 -1.59 20.08
C GLU A 68 -9.24 -1.09 20.09
N SER A 69 -9.72 -0.47 18.99
CA SER A 69 -11.12 -0.05 18.86
C SER A 69 -12.09 -1.21 18.63
N GLY A 70 -11.57 -2.40 18.28
CA GLY A 70 -12.37 -3.58 17.92
C GLY A 70 -12.93 -3.54 16.50
N GLU A 71 -12.61 -2.50 15.71
CA GLU A 71 -12.98 -2.43 14.28
C GLU A 71 -12.25 -3.48 13.44
N MET A 72 -11.07 -3.92 13.88
CA MET A 72 -10.28 -4.97 13.26
C MET A 72 -10.08 -6.14 14.23
N SER A 73 -10.75 -7.26 13.96
CA SER A 73 -10.59 -8.51 14.73
C SER A 73 -9.68 -9.51 14.01
N GLY A 74 -9.11 -10.45 14.76
CA GLY A 74 -8.30 -11.55 14.20
C GLY A 74 -6.80 -11.24 14.07
N VAL A 75 -6.34 -10.06 14.48
CA VAL A 75 -4.91 -9.75 14.60
C VAL A 75 -4.44 -10.16 16.01
N ALA A 76 -3.60 -11.18 16.08
CA ALA A 76 -3.07 -11.66 17.36
C ALA A 76 -1.84 -10.87 17.83
N ASP A 77 -0.96 -10.52 16.90
CA ASP A 77 0.26 -9.75 17.16
C ASP A 77 0.74 -9.05 15.88
N MET A 78 1.64 -8.07 16.02
CA MET A 78 2.24 -7.34 14.92
C MET A 78 3.72 -7.07 15.22
N SER A 79 4.61 -7.41 14.27
CA SER A 79 6.05 -7.22 14.40
C SER A 79 6.62 -6.50 13.18
N ASP A 80 7.61 -5.63 13.40
CA ASP A 80 8.36 -4.97 12.33
C ASP A 80 9.61 -5.79 12.00
N LEU A 81 9.70 -6.27 10.75
CA LEU A 81 10.82 -7.05 10.24
C LEU A 81 11.73 -6.23 9.31
N THR A 82 11.55 -4.90 9.26
CA THR A 82 12.33 -4.02 8.40
C THR A 82 13.76 -3.91 8.94
N ASP A 83 14.76 -4.27 8.11
CA ASP A 83 16.15 -4.00 8.44
C ASP A 83 16.48 -2.53 8.15
N ARG A 84 17.00 -1.81 9.15
CA ARG A 84 17.54 -0.45 8.97
C ARG A 84 19.04 -0.57 8.84
N ARG A 85 19.52 -0.81 7.62
CA ARG A 85 20.93 -0.61 7.30
C ARG A 85 21.20 0.79 6.79
#